data_AF-A0A4Y2K9K8-F1
#
_entry.id   AF-A0A4Y2K9K8-F1
#
_cell.length_a   1.000
_cell.length_b   1.000
_cell.length_c   1.000
_cell.angle_alpha   90.00
_cell.angle_beta   90.00
_cell.angle_gamma   90.00
#
_symmetry.space_group_name_H-M   'P 1'
#
loop_
_entity.id
_entity.type
_entity.pdbx_description
1 polymer ?
#
loop_
_entity_poly.entity_id
_entity_poly.type
_entity_poly.pdbx_seq_one_letter_code
_entity_poly.pdbx_strand_id
1 'polypeptide(L)'
;MHDGAPAHIHRSVKQVLRKTFTDERVISRDFPTSWPPHSPDLTPCVFWLWGFIKDQVYRKQPGTLSHLKDSIIRHVRGINEDLLRSAVEHTVLRMERVVENHGTHIGIM
;
A
#
# COMPACT_ATOMS: atom_id res chain seq x y z
N MET A 1 3.17 -0.71 -6.85
CA MET A 1 2.59 -1.99 -6.40
C MET A 1 1.10 -1.82 -6.23
N HIS A 2 0.29 -2.74 -6.73
CA HIS A 2 -1.17 -2.70 -6.56
C HIS A 2 -1.69 -4.09 -6.21
N ASP A 3 -2.74 -4.13 -5.38
CA ASP A 3 -3.46 -5.36 -5.11
C ASP A 3 -4.23 -5.79 -6.37
N GLY A 4 -4.33 -7.10 -6.58
CA GLY A 4 -4.96 -7.68 -7.77
C GLY A 4 -6.49 -7.53 -7.84
N ALA A 5 -7.06 -6.51 -7.20
CA ALA A 5 -8.49 -6.24 -7.18
C ALA A 5 -9.03 -6.05 -8.61
N PRO A 6 -10.28 -6.51 -8.92
CA PRO A 6 -10.80 -6.47 -10.28
C PRO A 6 -10.74 -5.09 -10.96
N ALA A 7 -11.02 -4.02 -10.22
CA ALA A 7 -10.92 -2.66 -10.73
C ALA A 7 -9.49 -2.26 -11.12
N HIS A 8 -8.48 -2.73 -10.39
CA HIS A 8 -7.07 -2.38 -10.57
C HIS A 8 -6.40 -3.13 -11.73
N ILE A 9 -6.98 -4.25 -12.14
CA ILE A 9 -6.45 -5.13 -13.19
C ILE A 9 -7.30 -5.09 -14.47
N HIS A 10 -8.27 -4.17 -14.54
CA HIS A 10 -9.06 -3.94 -15.74
C HIS A 10 -8.17 -3.50 -16.91
N ARG A 11 -8.57 -3.85 -18.14
CA ARG A 11 -7.78 -3.60 -19.37
C ARG A 11 -7.38 -2.13 -19.51
N SER A 12 -8.32 -1.20 -19.31
CA SER A 12 -8.06 0.23 -19.44
C SER A 12 -7.05 0.72 -18.39
N VAL A 13 -7.15 0.24 -17.15
CA VAL A 13 -6.21 0.58 -16.07
C VAL A 13 -4.82 0.06 -16.40
N LYS A 14 -4.70 -1.20 -16.84
CA LYS A 14 -3.42 -1.75 -17.30
C LYS A 14 -2.81 -0.94 -18.42
N GLN A 15 -3.60 -0.52 -19.41
CA GLN A 15 -3.11 0.30 -20.52
C GLN A 15 -2.53 1.63 -20.05
N VAL A 16 -3.19 2.29 -19.07
CA VAL A 16 -2.66 3.50 -18.44
C VAL A 16 -1.36 3.21 -17.71
N LEU A 17 -1.32 2.16 -16.89
CA LEU A 17 -0.12 1.78 -16.14
C LEU A 17 1.08 1.50 -17.06
N ARG A 18 0.87 0.74 -18.15
CA ARG A 18 1.91 0.47 -19.16
C ARG A 18 2.42 1.76 -19.81
N LYS A 19 1.51 2.65 -20.19
CA LYS A 19 1.86 3.93 -20.82
C LYS A 19 2.62 4.86 -19.87
N THR A 20 2.28 4.86 -18.59
CA THR A 20 2.87 5.79 -17.60
C THR A 20 4.17 5.26 -17.00
N PHE A 21 4.27 3.95 -16.76
CA PHE A 21 5.34 3.37 -15.95
C PHE A 21 6.16 2.28 -16.66
N THR A 22 5.75 1.82 -17.85
CA THR A 22 6.24 0.60 -18.53
C THR A 22 5.88 -0.70 -17.80
N ASP A 23 6.01 -1.83 -18.48
CA ASP A 23 5.66 -3.13 -17.91
C ASP A 23 6.63 -3.52 -16.77
N GLU A 24 7.91 -3.14 -16.89
CA GLU A 24 8.99 -3.53 -15.97
C GLU A 24 8.91 -2.83 -14.61
N ARG A 25 8.31 -1.63 -14.54
CA ARG A 25 8.20 -0.87 -13.28
C ARG A 25 6.88 -1.08 -12.55
N VAL A 26 5.97 -1.87 -13.12
CA VAL A 26 4.66 -2.14 -12.51
C VAL A 26 4.69 -3.48 -11.80
N ILE A 27 4.43 -3.43 -10.49
CA ILE A 27 4.24 -4.62 -9.65
C ILE A 27 2.73 -4.83 -9.46
N SER A 28 2.15 -5.78 -10.19
CA SER A 28 0.72 -6.09 -10.16
C SER A 28 0.42 -7.41 -10.89
N ARG A 29 -0.81 -7.92 -10.78
CA ARG A 29 -1.25 -9.11 -11.53
C ARG A 29 -1.24 -8.84 -13.04
N ASP A 30 -0.76 -9.81 -13.81
CA ASP A 30 -0.60 -9.77 -15.28
C ASP A 30 0.46 -8.75 -15.79
N PHE A 31 1.45 -8.44 -14.95
CA PHE A 31 2.70 -7.76 -15.30
C PHE A 31 3.89 -8.69 -15.04
N PRO A 32 5.09 -8.43 -15.61
CA PRO A 32 6.28 -9.25 -15.40
C PRO A 32 6.61 -9.50 -13.92
N THR A 33 6.46 -8.46 -13.09
CA THR A 33 6.61 -8.58 -11.64
C THR A 33 5.23 -8.73 -10.99
N SER A 34 4.80 -9.97 -10.80
CA SER A 34 3.48 -10.26 -10.20
C SER A 34 3.44 -9.97 -8.70
N TRP A 35 2.32 -9.41 -8.24
CA TRP A 35 2.03 -9.29 -6.81
C TRP A 35 1.15 -10.46 -6.33
N PRO A 36 1.49 -11.14 -5.22
CA PRO A 36 0.70 -12.25 -4.72
C PRO A 36 -0.73 -11.81 -4.31
N PRO A 37 -1.76 -12.64 -4.57
CA PRO A 37 -3.10 -12.37 -4.09
C PRO A 37 -3.17 -12.51 -2.56
N HIS A 38 -4.09 -11.76 -1.93
CA HIS A 38 -4.33 -11.82 -0.48
C HIS A 38 -3.11 -11.50 0.40
N SER A 39 -2.24 -10.59 -0.04
CA SER A 39 -1.06 -10.14 0.72
C SER A 39 -1.17 -8.70 1.25
N PRO A 40 -2.17 -8.40 2.13
CA PRO A 40 -2.25 -7.10 2.79
C PRO A 40 -1.05 -6.86 3.71
N ASP A 41 -0.49 -7.93 4.26
CA ASP A 41 0.72 -7.98 5.05
C ASP A 41 1.97 -7.54 4.27
N LEU A 42 1.97 -7.58 2.94
CA LEU A 42 3.10 -7.11 2.13
C LEU A 42 2.90 -5.72 1.53
N THR A 43 1.70 -5.15 1.61
CA THR A 43 1.36 -3.89 0.94
C THR A 43 1.52 -2.71 1.91
N PRO A 44 2.52 -1.82 1.76
CA PRO A 44 2.78 -0.75 2.73
C PRO A 44 1.61 0.22 2.96
N CYS A 45 0.78 0.44 1.93
CA CYS A 45 -0.44 1.22 2.08
C CYS A 45 -1.44 0.58 3.07
N VAL A 46 -1.43 -0.75 3.21
CA VAL A 46 -2.37 -1.52 4.01
C VAL A 46 -1.80 -1.81 5.40
N PHE A 47 -0.59 -2.41 5.48
CA PHE A 47 -0.02 -2.78 6.78
C PHE A 47 0.43 -1.57 7.60
N TRP A 48 0.74 -0.42 6.98
CA TRP A 48 1.25 0.75 7.67
C TRP A 48 0.39 2.00 7.45
N LEU A 49 0.33 2.53 6.22
CA LEU A 49 -0.20 3.88 5.96
C LEU A 49 -1.64 4.04 6.44
N TRP A 50 -2.50 3.07 6.12
CA TRP A 50 -3.91 3.11 6.50
C TRP A 50 -4.08 3.14 8.02
N GLY A 51 -3.39 2.25 8.75
CA GLY A 51 -3.42 2.21 10.22
C GLY A 51 -2.89 3.50 10.83
N PHE A 52 -1.74 3.98 10.34
CA PHE A 52 -1.12 5.22 10.77
C PHE A 52 -2.04 6.43 10.59
N ILE A 53 -2.58 6.65 9.39
CA ILE A 53 -3.47 7.79 9.12
C ILE A 53 -4.76 7.67 9.93
N LYS A 54 -5.34 6.48 10.04
CA LYS A 54 -6.56 6.26 10.82
C LYS A 54 -6.33 6.65 12.29
N ASP A 55 -5.27 6.16 12.90
CA ASP A 55 -4.92 6.50 14.29
C ASP A 55 -4.78 8.02 14.49
N GLN A 56 -4.06 8.71 13.60
CA GLN A 56 -3.90 10.16 13.68
C GLN A 56 -5.21 10.96 13.48
N VAL A 57 -6.00 10.56 12.50
CA VAL A 57 -7.23 11.27 12.13
C VAL A 57 -8.30 11.12 13.21
N TYR A 58 -8.50 9.90 13.72
CA TYR A 58 -9.58 9.60 14.66
C TYR A 58 -9.27 10.03 16.10
N ARG A 59 -8.03 10.38 16.45
CA ARG A 59 -7.71 11.08 17.71
C ARG A 59 -8.55 12.35 17.93
N LYS A 60 -8.85 13.09 16.85
CA LYS A 60 -9.63 14.33 16.90
C LYS A 60 -11.11 14.16 16.58
N GLN A 61 -11.56 12.93 16.31
CA GLN A 61 -12.96 12.59 15.98
C GLN A 61 -13.61 13.59 15.01
N PRO A 62 -13.23 13.59 13.72
CA PRO A 62 -13.75 14.57 12.77
C PRO A 62 -15.27 14.46 12.65
N GLY A 63 -15.99 15.51 13.05
CA GLY A 63 -17.46 15.55 13.03
C GLY A 63 -18.09 15.80 11.65
N THR A 64 -17.29 16.09 10.61
CA THR A 64 -17.77 16.34 9.25
C THR A 64 -16.84 15.73 8.20
N LEU A 65 -17.37 15.51 7.00
CA LEU A 65 -16.58 15.02 5.86
C LEU A 65 -15.45 16.00 5.48
N SER A 66 -15.67 17.31 5.60
CA SER A 66 -14.62 18.31 5.33
C SER A 66 -13.48 18.17 6.32
N HIS A 67 -13.78 18.12 7.62
CA HIS A 67 -12.77 17.96 8.66
C HIS A 67 -12.01 16.63 8.52
N LEU A 68 -12.69 15.56 8.11
CA LEU A 68 -12.06 14.28 7.82
C LEU A 68 -11.05 14.41 6.67
N LYS A 69 -11.45 14.99 5.53
CA LYS A 69 -10.56 15.21 4.37
C LYS A 69 -9.37 16.09 4.72
N ASP A 70 -9.60 17.20 5.41
CA ASP A 70 -8.54 18.13 5.82
C ASP A 70 -7.57 17.47 6.80
N SER A 71 -8.08 16.64 7.71
CA SER A 71 -7.26 15.87 8.65
C SER A 71 -6.39 14.84 7.93
N ILE A 72 -6.94 14.10 6.96
CA ILE A 72 -6.18 13.14 6.15
C ILE A 72 -5.05 13.87 5.40
N ILE A 73 -5.38 14.95 4.68
CA ILE A 73 -4.39 15.73 3.91
C ILE A 73 -3.28 16.26 4.82
N ARG A 74 -3.63 16.79 6.00
CA ARG A 74 -2.65 17.32 6.96
C ARG A 74 -1.67 16.24 7.42
N HIS A 75 -2.16 15.07 7.82
CA HIS A 75 -1.29 14.01 8.33
C HIS A 75 -0.47 13.35 7.22
N VAL A 76 -1.02 13.19 6.01
CA VAL A 76 -0.27 12.71 4.85
C VAL A 76 0.88 13.67 4.50
N ARG A 77 0.64 14.99 4.52
CA ARG A 77 1.70 15.99 4.30
C ARG A 77 2.78 16.01 5.40
N GLY A 78 2.46 15.49 6.58
CA GLY A 78 3.41 15.36 7.68
C GLY A 78 4.28 14.09 7.62
N ILE A 79 4.03 13.18 6.67
CA ILE A 79 4.86 12.00 6.47
C ILE A 79 6.19 12.46 5.85
N ASN A 80 7.28 12.25 6.57
CA ASN A 80 8.62 12.58 6.09
C ASN A 80 9.22 11.42 5.26
N GLU A 81 10.38 11.68 4.65
CA GLU A 81 11.06 10.72 3.80
C GLU A 81 11.51 9.46 4.57
N ASP A 82 11.93 9.61 5.82
CA ASP A 82 12.40 8.48 6.64
C ASP A 82 11.28 7.46 6.91
N LEU A 83 10.06 7.93 7.18
CA LEU A 83 8.89 7.07 7.34
C LEU A 83 8.55 6.33 6.04
N LEU A 84 8.63 7.00 4.89
CA LEU A 84 8.39 6.37 3.59
C LEU A 84 9.47 5.32 3.28
N ARG A 85 10.73 5.65 3.54
CA ARG A 85 11.87 4.74 3.35
C ARG A 85 11.74 3.51 4.23
N SER A 86 11.43 3.70 5.52
CA SER A 86 11.17 2.60 6.45
C SER A 86 10.02 1.70 5.97
N ALA A 87 8.92 2.26 5.47
CA ALA A 87 7.82 1.46 4.94
C ALA A 87 8.24 0.58 3.73
N VAL A 88 9.12 1.09 2.87
CA VAL A 88 9.66 0.34 1.73
C VAL A 88 10.64 -0.75 2.20
N GLU A 89 11.56 -0.43 3.11
CA GLU A 89 12.51 -1.39 3.67
C GLU A 89 11.79 -2.52 4.43
N HIS A 90 10.79 -2.18 5.23
CA HIS A 90 9.96 -3.17 5.94
C HIS A 90 9.16 -4.06 4.98
N THR A 91 8.86 -3.60 3.78
CA THR A 91 8.23 -4.46 2.77
C THR A 91 9.15 -5.62 2.38
N VAL A 92 10.46 -5.36 2.24
CA VAL A 92 11.47 -6.40 1.95
C VAL A 92 11.59 -7.38 3.11
N LEU A 93 11.74 -6.88 4.34
CA LEU A 93 11.82 -7.72 5.55
C LEU A 93 10.58 -8.62 5.71
N ARG A 94 9.41 -8.09 5.37
CA ARG A 94 8.15 -8.83 5.44
C ARG A 94 8.07 -9.91 4.36
N MET A 95 8.59 -9.66 3.15
CA MET A 95 8.74 -10.70 2.13
C MET A 95 9.66 -11.83 2.58
N GLU A 96 10.82 -11.50 3.15
CA GLU A 96 11.75 -12.50 3.71
C GLU A 96 11.04 -13.35 4.78
N ARG A 97 10.28 -12.71 5.66
CA ARG A 97 9.51 -13.41 6.69
C ARG A 97 8.42 -14.32 6.12
N VAL A 98 7.75 -13.92 5.04
CA VAL A 98 6.79 -14.79 4.33
C VAL A 98 7.50 -16.01 3.76
N VAL A 99 8.70 -15.85 3.18
CA VAL A 99 9.51 -16.96 2.66
C VAL A 99 9.92 -17.92 3.79
N GLU A 100 10.44 -17.39 4.91
CA GLU A 100 10.77 -18.18 6.11
C GLU A 100 9.55 -18.94 6.65
N ASN A 101 8.37 -18.33 6.56
CA ASN A 101 7.11 -18.91 7.01
C ASN A 101 6.41 -19.74 5.92
N HIS A 102 7.17 -20.22 4.92
CA HIS A 102 6.70 -21.07 3.83
C HIS A 102 5.48 -20.53 3.06
N GLY A 103 5.43 -19.21 2.87
CA GLY A 103 4.36 -18.54 2.14
C GLY A 103 3.08 -18.28 2.97
N THR A 104 3.08 -18.61 4.27
CA THR A 104 1.92 -18.40 5.14
C THR A 104 1.88 -17.00 5.75
N HIS A 105 0.68 -16.58 6.17
CA HIS A 105 0.41 -15.24 6.69
C HIS A 105 1.36 -14.82 7.81
N ILE A 106 1.85 -13.59 7.72
CA ILE A 106 2.62 -12.94 8.78
C ILE A 106 1.80 -11.81 9.40
N GLY A 107 1.88 -11.65 10.72
CA GLY A 107 1.10 -10.63 11.45
C GLY A 107 1.27 -9.23 10.88
N ILE A 108 0.19 -8.45 10.86
CA ILE A 108 0.22 -7.00 10.65
C ILE A 108 0.57 -6.41 12.03
N MET A 109 1.73 -5.78 12.16
CA MET A 109 2.16 -5.10 13.38
C MET A 109 1.62 -3.68 13.38
#